data_AF-A0A959FID4-F1
#
_entry.id   AF-A0A959FID4-F1
#
_cell.length_a   1.000
_cell.length_b   1.000
_cell.length_c   1.000
_cell.angle_alpha   90.00
_cell.angle_beta   90.00
_cell.angle_gamma   90.00
#
_symmetry.space_group_name_H-M   'P 1'
#
loop_
_entity.id
_entity.type
_entity.pdbx_description
1 polymer ?
#
loop_
_entity_poly.entity_id
_entity_poly.type
_entity_poly.pdbx_seq_one_letter_code
_entity_poly.pdbx_strand_id
1 'polypeptide(L)'
;LLAGAGDENTIFIYDASSGEKVHEFDGHSDWIRGLSWSPDGQLIAAASDDGTSTVWSLKADDLLKVHRDHTDYCRDVAFAPSGEKLVSVSDDYSGYIYSPADQNLPSLSLTGHQGWIFSVDWSPNGRSIATCDNEATVKIYEARTGEVEQTYIDEDTEVDWFDVDWSPDGRTLIALTYSHFTAFDPREDTPKYSVTPEGMAAGEVANLDAVLAEVLPSAQQLFPNPDGSLLGVINEDYNLEVIDMREGRILYEIDDHTDWIRNISWSPDGQQVATASDDMMVGIWDARTGEMQHFLDGHTDWVRDVDYSPDGTILVSAGDDGVLRSWDPHTGEELAVTTPRIESYLMTVDWSPGQTFLAAQDSDGYLHIWSARTNRKIYSSPDRTVQGTVSWAAGDVLRVMMQNGQQLTWSEKAGGEVSEEVAGTMAKTGAKTAQSHGAYITVTGAGADQFLMGHRSNVTKLDWSPDGTVLVSQDDMGHLIIWNAAGELMADLQVPYDGTSRNLVWRTDGAGFYYPGSPDRLLADASQIRAHIDTEYTGVPLTAKDWLTYDLASLFAAVPGATDRLLNGADAGTLNGWAKYLEDRADARPAGAAADADRALAERIRTAAAGR
;
A
#
# COMPACT_ATOMS: atom_id res chain seq x y z
N LEU A 1 -14.11 -15.97 27.70
CA LEU A 1 -15.00 -14.98 28.35
C LEU A 1 -14.51 -13.61 27.95
N LEU A 2 -15.43 -12.66 27.77
CA LEU A 2 -15.14 -11.25 27.54
C LEU A 2 -15.70 -10.48 28.73
N ALA A 3 -14.97 -9.48 29.21
CA ALA A 3 -15.47 -8.59 30.26
C ALA A 3 -15.65 -7.19 29.70
N GLY A 4 -16.68 -6.49 30.16
CA GLY A 4 -16.91 -5.09 29.85
C GLY A 4 -17.46 -4.37 31.07
N ALA A 5 -17.06 -3.12 31.25
CA ALA A 5 -17.53 -2.24 32.30
C ALA A 5 -17.33 -0.78 31.83
N GLY A 6 -18.00 0.15 32.48
CA GLY A 6 -17.96 1.56 32.12
C GLY A 6 -18.82 2.40 33.05
N ASP A 7 -19.56 3.34 32.48
CA ASP A 7 -20.36 4.34 33.21
C ASP A 7 -21.57 3.74 33.96
N GLU A 8 -21.92 2.47 33.71
CA GLU A 8 -22.97 1.78 34.47
C GLU A 8 -22.52 1.31 35.86
N ASN A 9 -21.22 1.40 36.18
CA ASN A 9 -20.60 0.97 37.44
C ASN A 9 -20.75 -0.55 37.72
N THR A 10 -21.07 -1.31 36.68
CA THR A 10 -21.29 -2.76 36.71
C THR A 10 -20.29 -3.45 35.79
N ILE A 11 -19.75 -4.59 36.24
CA ILE A 11 -18.92 -5.46 35.40
C ILE A 11 -19.82 -6.53 34.80
N PHE A 12 -19.80 -6.61 33.47
CA PHE A 12 -20.51 -7.64 32.73
C PHE A 12 -19.52 -8.64 32.15
N ILE A 13 -19.76 -9.93 32.39
CA ILE A 13 -18.99 -11.01 31.81
C ILE A 13 -19.84 -11.72 30.77
N TYR A 14 -19.34 -11.81 29.56
CA TYR A 14 -19.97 -12.48 28.44
C TYR A 14 -19.19 -13.72 28.03
N ASP A 15 -19.90 -14.75 27.61
CA ASP A 15 -19.28 -15.82 26.84
C ASP A 15 -18.97 -15.26 25.45
N ALA A 16 -17.69 -15.19 25.10
CA ALA A 16 -17.27 -14.58 23.84
C ALA A 16 -17.76 -15.36 22.59
N SER A 17 -18.17 -16.62 22.77
CA SER A 17 -18.66 -17.48 21.69
C SER A 17 -20.17 -17.45 21.52
N SER A 18 -20.95 -17.24 22.58
CA SER A 18 -22.42 -17.13 22.50
C SER A 18 -22.91 -15.69 22.58
N GLY A 19 -22.09 -14.76 23.07
CA GLY A 19 -22.50 -13.39 23.41
C GLY A 19 -23.40 -13.33 24.64
N GLU A 20 -23.67 -14.46 25.30
CA GLU A 20 -24.55 -14.49 26.47
C GLU A 20 -23.82 -13.92 27.68
N LYS A 21 -24.53 -13.07 28.44
CA LYS A 21 -24.06 -12.63 29.75
C LYS A 21 -24.04 -13.82 30.70
N VAL A 22 -22.87 -14.16 31.23
CA VAL A 22 -22.62 -15.27 32.14
C VAL A 22 -22.56 -14.78 33.59
N HIS A 23 -21.96 -13.61 33.83
CA HIS A 23 -21.90 -12.99 35.14
C HIS A 23 -22.20 -11.49 35.06
N GLU A 24 -22.66 -10.94 36.19
CA GLU A 24 -22.93 -9.52 36.40
C GLU A 24 -22.50 -9.20 37.83
N PHE A 25 -21.57 -8.25 37.97
CA PHE A 25 -21.04 -7.86 39.26
C PHE A 25 -21.28 -6.37 39.51
N ASP A 26 -22.13 -6.09 40.50
CA ASP A 26 -22.43 -4.75 40.98
C ASP A 26 -21.66 -4.48 42.27
N GLY A 27 -20.81 -3.45 42.29
CA GLY A 27 -20.05 -3.11 43.50
C GLY A 27 -19.36 -1.76 43.51
N HIS A 28 -19.22 -1.12 42.34
CA HIS A 28 -18.64 0.21 42.24
C HIS A 28 -19.70 1.29 42.35
N SER A 29 -19.33 2.45 42.90
CA SER A 29 -20.22 3.61 43.02
C SER A 29 -19.98 4.70 41.98
N ASP A 30 -18.96 4.52 41.14
CA ASP A 30 -18.59 5.43 40.05
C ASP A 30 -18.03 4.63 38.87
N TRP A 31 -17.68 5.32 37.78
CA TRP A 31 -17.31 4.69 36.50
C TRP A 31 -16.16 3.70 36.67
N ILE A 32 -16.26 2.58 35.96
CA ILE A 32 -15.19 1.58 35.91
C ILE A 32 -14.29 1.91 34.71
N ARG A 33 -12.99 2.05 34.96
CA ARG A 33 -12.00 2.52 33.99
C ARG A 33 -11.16 1.39 33.40
N GLY A 34 -10.70 0.48 34.27
CA GLY A 34 -9.81 -0.63 33.89
C GLY A 34 -10.38 -1.97 34.34
N LEU A 35 -10.11 -3.01 33.54
CA LEU A 35 -10.46 -4.40 33.84
C LEU A 35 -9.27 -5.30 33.53
N SER A 36 -9.03 -6.29 34.39
CA SER A 36 -8.00 -7.29 34.13
C SER A 36 -8.43 -8.68 34.56
N TRP A 37 -8.18 -9.66 33.70
CA TRP A 37 -8.41 -11.07 33.97
C TRP A 37 -7.21 -11.68 34.69
N SER A 38 -7.47 -12.57 35.66
CA SER A 38 -6.40 -13.46 36.12
C SER A 38 -5.98 -14.41 34.99
N PRO A 39 -4.72 -14.86 34.94
CA PRO A 39 -4.22 -15.73 33.86
C PRO A 39 -4.97 -17.07 33.72
N ASP A 40 -5.61 -17.55 34.78
CA ASP A 40 -6.45 -18.76 34.78
C ASP A 40 -7.92 -18.50 34.38
N GLY A 41 -8.27 -17.23 34.13
CA GLY A 41 -9.61 -16.78 33.77
C GLY A 41 -10.66 -16.97 34.87
N GLN A 42 -10.26 -17.18 36.13
CA GLN A 42 -11.18 -17.44 37.24
C GLN A 42 -11.53 -16.19 38.04
N LEU A 43 -10.71 -15.16 37.98
CA LEU A 43 -10.89 -13.89 38.66
C LEU A 43 -10.92 -12.75 37.65
N ILE A 44 -11.65 -11.70 38.01
CA ILE A 44 -11.59 -10.42 37.31
C ILE A 44 -11.35 -9.30 38.33
N ALA A 45 -10.45 -8.38 37.99
CA ALA A 45 -10.21 -7.18 38.74
C ALA A 45 -10.75 -5.97 38.00
N ALA A 46 -11.17 -4.95 38.74
CA ALA A 46 -11.68 -3.70 38.19
C ALA A 46 -11.11 -2.50 38.94
N ALA A 47 -10.84 -1.41 38.23
CA ALA A 47 -10.45 -0.10 38.76
C ALA A 47 -11.56 0.91 38.48
N SER A 48 -11.88 1.76 39.46
CA SER A 48 -12.99 2.71 39.36
C SER A 48 -12.65 4.12 39.85
N ASP A 49 -13.35 5.10 39.29
CA ASP A 49 -13.38 6.49 39.74
C ASP A 49 -13.91 6.64 41.18
N ASP A 50 -14.47 5.60 41.80
CA ASP A 50 -14.77 5.61 43.24
C ASP A 50 -13.54 5.48 44.15
N GLY A 51 -12.34 5.44 43.54
CA GLY A 51 -11.04 5.37 44.21
C GLY A 51 -10.69 3.96 44.70
N THR A 52 -11.36 2.93 44.18
CA THR A 52 -11.12 1.54 44.58
C THR A 52 -10.72 0.65 43.41
N SER A 53 -9.94 -0.38 43.73
CA SER A 53 -9.80 -1.55 42.88
C SER A 53 -10.44 -2.77 43.54
N THR A 54 -11.13 -3.60 42.77
CA THR A 54 -11.86 -4.77 43.27
C THR A 54 -11.39 -6.05 42.62
N VAL A 55 -11.63 -7.19 43.27
CA VAL A 55 -11.39 -8.54 42.70
C VAL A 55 -12.61 -9.40 42.92
N TRP A 56 -13.10 -10.02 41.85
CA TRP A 56 -14.30 -10.84 41.81
C TRP A 56 -13.96 -12.25 41.38
N SER A 57 -14.64 -13.24 41.95
CA SER A 57 -14.48 -14.64 41.55
C SER A 57 -15.66 -15.08 40.71
N LEU A 58 -15.39 -15.58 39.51
CA LEU A 58 -16.43 -16.21 38.68
C LEU A 58 -16.93 -17.52 39.28
N LYS A 59 -16.05 -18.24 39.98
CA LYS A 59 -16.42 -19.50 40.63
C LYS A 59 -17.29 -19.29 41.86
N ALA A 60 -16.97 -18.28 42.68
CA ALA A 60 -17.79 -17.94 43.84
C ALA A 60 -19.02 -17.12 43.47
N ASP A 61 -18.98 -16.47 42.30
CA ASP A 61 -19.97 -15.51 41.81
C ASP A 61 -20.16 -14.36 42.81
N ASP A 62 -19.05 -13.87 43.37
CA ASP A 62 -19.04 -12.89 44.46
C ASP A 62 -17.76 -12.04 44.47
N LEU A 63 -17.86 -10.90 45.14
CA LEU A 63 -16.76 -9.99 45.44
C LEU A 63 -15.80 -10.65 46.43
N LEU A 64 -14.57 -10.92 45.99
CA LEU A 64 -13.51 -11.35 46.91
C LEU A 64 -12.93 -10.16 47.66
N LYS A 65 -12.81 -9.02 46.98
CA LYS A 65 -11.98 -7.93 47.49
C LYS A 65 -12.32 -6.52 47.04
N VAL A 66 -12.10 -5.57 47.95
CA VAL A 66 -12.05 -4.13 47.69
C VAL A 66 -10.78 -3.55 48.30
N HIS A 67 -9.91 -2.98 47.48
CA HIS A 67 -8.74 -2.20 47.89
C HIS A 67 -9.11 -0.72 47.92
N ARG A 68 -8.68 0.01 48.96
CA ARG A 68 -9.10 1.39 49.25
C ARG A 68 -7.93 2.30 49.55
N ASP A 69 -6.79 1.99 48.95
CA ASP A 69 -5.51 2.64 49.22
C ASP A 69 -5.31 3.92 48.40
N HIS A 70 -6.06 4.06 47.29
CA HIS A 70 -6.06 5.27 46.47
C HIS A 70 -6.94 6.37 47.08
N THR A 71 -6.47 7.61 46.97
CA THR A 71 -7.14 8.81 47.51
C THR A 71 -7.87 9.63 46.43
N ASP A 72 -7.74 9.23 45.17
CA ASP A 72 -8.40 9.79 44.00
C ASP A 72 -8.79 8.64 43.03
N TYR A 73 -9.25 8.96 41.82
CA TYR A 73 -9.73 7.98 40.83
C TYR A 73 -8.73 6.86 40.57
N CYS A 74 -9.18 5.60 40.68
CA CYS A 74 -8.38 4.44 40.32
C CYS A 74 -8.57 4.18 38.82
N ARG A 75 -7.54 4.44 38.01
CA ARG A 75 -7.62 4.46 36.55
C ARG A 75 -7.48 3.09 35.91
N ASP A 76 -6.56 2.28 36.41
CA ASP A 76 -6.30 0.98 35.80
C ASP A 76 -5.79 -0.05 36.80
N VAL A 77 -5.91 -1.32 36.42
CA VAL A 77 -5.56 -2.49 37.22
C VAL A 77 -5.08 -3.63 36.35
N ALA A 78 -4.02 -4.33 36.75
CA ALA A 78 -3.49 -5.47 36.01
C ALA A 78 -3.07 -6.64 36.91
N PHE A 79 -3.52 -7.86 36.58
CA PHE A 79 -2.99 -9.08 37.18
C PHE A 79 -1.59 -9.38 36.65
N ALA A 80 -0.70 -9.81 37.55
CA ALA A 80 0.59 -10.35 37.13
C ALA A 80 0.39 -11.63 36.28
N PRO A 81 1.29 -11.94 35.33
CA PRO A 81 1.22 -13.17 34.53
C PRO A 81 1.23 -14.47 35.34
N SER A 82 1.71 -14.42 36.60
CA SER A 82 1.63 -15.55 37.53
C SER A 82 0.25 -15.73 38.17
N GLY A 83 -0.59 -14.70 38.15
CA GLY A 83 -1.87 -14.62 38.85
C GLY A 83 -1.77 -14.34 40.35
N GLU A 84 -0.55 -14.30 40.91
CA GLU A 84 -0.33 -14.17 42.36
C GLU A 84 -0.35 -12.72 42.86
N LYS A 85 -0.28 -11.73 41.97
CA LYS A 85 -0.23 -10.32 42.31
C LYS A 85 -1.18 -9.51 41.45
N LEU A 86 -1.60 -8.37 41.99
CA LEU A 86 -2.37 -7.35 41.30
C LEU A 86 -1.65 -6.01 41.45
N VAL A 87 -1.67 -5.18 40.42
CA VAL A 87 -1.28 -3.77 40.52
C VAL A 87 -2.46 -2.89 40.20
N SER A 88 -2.63 -1.77 40.90
CA SER A 88 -3.57 -0.70 40.54
C SER A 88 -2.86 0.65 40.52
N VAL A 89 -3.35 1.58 39.69
CA VAL A 89 -2.80 2.94 39.52
C VAL A 89 -3.89 4.02 39.54
N SER A 90 -3.53 5.27 39.86
CA SER A 90 -4.50 6.32 40.18
C SER A 90 -4.05 7.74 39.84
N ASP A 91 -5.04 8.64 39.78
CA ASP A 91 -4.90 10.10 39.75
C ASP A 91 -4.21 10.67 41.00
N ASP A 92 -4.06 9.90 42.08
CA ASP A 92 -3.29 10.32 43.26
C ASP A 92 -1.77 10.17 43.12
N TYR A 93 -1.30 9.91 41.89
CA TYR A 93 0.11 9.75 41.50
C TYR A 93 0.79 8.50 42.06
N SER A 94 0.00 7.54 42.56
CA SER A 94 0.50 6.31 43.15
C SER A 94 0.02 5.06 42.42
N GLY A 95 0.87 4.04 42.42
CA GLY A 95 0.48 2.67 42.15
C GLY A 95 0.67 1.79 43.38
N TYR A 96 -0.10 0.70 43.46
CA TYR A 96 -0.03 -0.24 44.58
C TYR A 96 0.00 -1.68 44.08
N ILE A 97 0.91 -2.49 44.63
CA ILE A 97 1.01 -3.93 44.33
C ILE A 97 0.47 -4.74 45.51
N TYR A 98 -0.51 -5.59 45.26
CA TYR A 98 -1.13 -6.47 46.26
C TYR A 98 -0.62 -7.90 46.10
N SER A 99 -0.22 -8.55 47.20
CA SER A 99 0.27 -9.93 47.18
C SER A 99 -0.20 -10.74 48.40
N PRO A 100 -0.99 -11.82 48.20
CA PRO A 100 -1.75 -12.14 47.00
C PRO A 100 -2.78 -11.07 46.63
N ALA A 101 -3.28 -11.13 45.39
CA ALA A 101 -4.24 -10.18 44.82
C ALA A 101 -5.55 -10.00 45.62
N ASP A 102 -5.88 -10.96 46.50
CA ASP A 102 -7.08 -10.94 47.36
C ASP A 102 -6.82 -10.37 48.78
N GLN A 103 -5.62 -9.81 49.04
CA GLN A 103 -5.28 -9.16 50.31
C GLN A 103 -5.62 -7.67 50.36
N ASN A 104 -5.98 -7.17 51.56
CA ASN A 104 -6.52 -5.80 51.73
C ASN A 104 -5.45 -4.71 51.74
N LEU A 105 -4.18 -5.09 51.84
CA LEU A 105 -3.10 -4.15 52.06
C LEU A 105 -2.08 -4.30 50.94
N PRO A 106 -1.57 -3.19 50.40
CA PRO A 106 -0.51 -3.23 49.42
C PRO A 106 0.75 -3.80 50.06
N SER A 107 1.41 -4.67 49.31
CA SER A 107 2.74 -5.18 49.63
C SER A 107 3.85 -4.20 49.26
N LEU A 108 3.63 -3.40 48.21
CA LEU A 108 4.56 -2.37 47.70
C LEU A 108 3.76 -1.19 47.13
N SER A 109 4.40 -0.03 47.06
CA SER A 109 3.89 1.16 46.38
C SER A 109 4.84 1.55 45.25
N LEU A 110 4.27 1.92 44.11
CA LEU A 110 4.94 2.49 42.95
C LEU A 110 4.80 4.02 43.06
N THR A 111 5.93 4.71 43.22
CA THR A 111 5.96 6.17 43.44
C THR A 111 6.95 6.81 42.48
N GLY A 112 6.72 8.08 42.15
CA GLY A 112 7.66 8.88 41.35
C GLY A 112 7.03 9.61 40.17
N HIS A 113 5.79 9.28 39.79
CA HIS A 113 5.01 10.12 38.86
C HIS A 113 4.71 11.48 39.47
N GLN A 114 4.57 12.50 38.62
CA GLN A 114 4.15 13.85 39.00
C GLN A 114 2.76 14.20 38.47
N GLY A 115 2.17 13.30 37.68
CA GLY A 115 0.85 13.40 37.07
C GLY A 115 -0.02 12.17 37.32
N TRP A 116 -1.29 12.27 36.93
CA TRP A 116 -2.30 11.23 36.97
C TRP A 116 -1.82 10.00 36.19
N ILE A 117 -1.78 8.84 36.85
CA ILE A 117 -1.32 7.61 36.21
C ILE A 117 -2.53 6.96 35.54
N PHE A 118 -2.51 6.82 34.21
CA PHE A 118 -3.66 6.38 33.43
C PHE A 118 -3.71 4.87 33.18
N SER A 119 -2.58 4.24 32.92
CA SER A 119 -2.54 2.81 32.56
C SER A 119 -1.35 2.09 33.19
N VAL A 120 -1.49 0.78 33.38
CA VAL A 120 -0.47 -0.10 33.93
C VAL A 120 -0.47 -1.48 33.27
N ASP A 121 0.71 -1.98 32.93
CA ASP A 121 0.85 -3.36 32.43
C ASP A 121 2.10 -4.08 32.99
N TRP A 122 1.97 -5.41 33.11
CA TRP A 122 3.04 -6.29 33.53
C TRP A 122 3.80 -6.83 32.33
N SER A 123 5.14 -6.76 32.40
CA SER A 123 5.97 -7.54 31.48
C SER A 123 5.57 -9.03 31.51
N PRO A 124 5.59 -9.75 30.37
CA PRO A 124 5.13 -11.14 30.30
C PRO A 124 5.86 -12.12 31.23
N ASN A 125 7.07 -11.76 31.67
CA ASN A 125 7.87 -12.54 32.61
C ASN A 125 7.60 -12.18 34.10
N GLY A 126 6.75 -11.18 34.36
CA GLY A 126 6.32 -10.70 35.68
C GLY A 126 7.41 -9.98 36.49
N ARG A 127 8.52 -9.56 35.87
CA ARG A 127 9.65 -8.91 36.57
C ARG A 127 9.56 -7.40 36.60
N SER A 128 8.98 -6.81 35.57
CA SER A 128 8.84 -5.37 35.44
C SER A 128 7.37 -4.97 35.26
N ILE A 129 7.02 -3.78 35.72
CA ILE A 129 5.71 -3.14 35.58
C ILE A 129 5.93 -1.82 34.84
N ALA A 130 5.16 -1.56 33.80
CA ALA A 130 5.16 -0.28 33.11
C ALA A 130 3.92 0.53 33.49
N THR A 131 4.08 1.84 33.63
CA THR A 131 2.98 2.79 33.87
C THR A 131 3.20 4.05 33.03
N CYS A 132 2.11 4.73 32.68
CA CYS A 132 2.16 6.01 31.96
C CYS A 132 1.27 7.06 32.63
N ASP A 133 1.65 8.34 32.52
CA ASP A 133 0.91 9.46 33.13
C ASP A 133 0.57 10.60 32.15
N ASN A 134 -0.22 11.55 32.67
CA ASN A 134 -0.67 12.76 31.98
C ASN A 134 0.40 13.88 31.89
N GLU A 135 1.65 13.60 32.29
CA GLU A 135 2.77 14.54 32.22
C GLU A 135 3.85 13.96 31.29
N ALA A 136 3.39 13.33 30.20
CA ALA A 136 4.19 12.73 29.16
C ALA A 136 5.24 11.70 29.66
N THR A 137 5.03 11.05 30.82
CA THR A 137 6.02 10.17 31.44
C THR A 137 5.62 8.71 31.41
N VAL A 138 6.53 7.84 30.96
CA VAL A 138 6.44 6.38 31.10
C VAL A 138 7.50 5.92 32.11
N LYS A 139 7.11 5.10 33.09
CA LYS A 139 8.03 4.50 34.07
C LYS A 139 7.99 2.99 34.04
N ILE A 140 9.16 2.37 34.19
CA ILE A 140 9.32 0.93 34.34
C ILE A 140 9.86 0.67 35.74
N TYR A 141 9.18 -0.18 36.49
CA TYR A 141 9.52 -0.54 37.87
C TYR A 141 9.94 -2.01 37.96
N GLU A 142 10.90 -2.31 38.83
CA GLU A 142 11.20 -3.70 39.21
C GLU A 142 10.11 -4.21 40.17
N ALA A 143 9.33 -5.20 39.76
CA ALA A 143 8.10 -5.62 40.43
C ALA A 143 8.31 -6.28 41.81
N ARG A 144 9.55 -6.53 42.22
CA ARG A 144 9.89 -7.12 43.52
C ARG A 144 10.18 -6.07 44.59
N THR A 145 10.76 -4.95 44.20
CA THR A 145 11.12 -3.85 45.11
C THR A 145 10.19 -2.64 44.96
N GLY A 146 9.56 -2.47 43.79
CA GLY A 146 8.83 -1.25 43.43
C GLY A 146 9.76 -0.08 43.09
N GLU A 147 11.07 -0.32 42.91
CA GLU A 147 12.02 0.70 42.49
C GLU A 147 11.92 0.97 40.99
N VAL A 148 12.09 2.23 40.59
CA VAL A 148 12.12 2.65 39.19
C VAL A 148 13.41 2.13 38.53
N GLU A 149 13.27 1.25 37.54
CA GLU A 149 14.37 0.81 36.67
C GLU A 149 14.65 1.83 35.58
N GLN A 150 13.59 2.40 34.98
CA GLN A 150 13.70 3.33 33.87
C GLN A 150 12.61 4.39 33.91
N THR A 151 12.93 5.59 33.43
CA THR A 151 11.96 6.67 33.21
C THR A 151 12.19 7.23 31.81
N TYR A 152 11.12 7.30 31.04
CA TYR A 152 11.04 8.00 29.78
C TYR A 152 10.13 9.22 29.95
N ILE A 153 10.52 10.35 29.38
CA ILE A 153 9.77 11.60 29.38
C ILE A 153 9.73 12.05 27.92
N ASP A 154 8.54 12.24 27.37
CA ASP A 154 8.43 12.86 26.06
C ASP A 154 8.80 14.34 26.14
N GLU A 155 9.56 14.83 25.16
CA GLU A 155 9.98 16.23 25.12
C GLU A 155 8.82 17.16 24.72
N ASP A 156 7.75 16.60 24.13
CA ASP A 156 6.52 17.33 23.85
C ASP A 156 5.63 17.42 25.10
N THR A 157 5.70 18.59 25.76
CA THR A 157 5.08 18.83 27.07
C THR A 157 3.55 19.00 27.03
N GLU A 158 2.91 18.89 25.86
CA GLU A 158 1.45 19.03 25.71
C GLU A 158 0.73 17.69 25.50
N VAL A 159 1.34 16.55 25.88
CA VAL A 159 0.81 15.22 25.54
C VAL A 159 0.56 14.32 26.76
N ASP A 160 -0.68 13.84 26.89
CA ASP A 160 -1.11 12.83 27.86
C ASP A 160 -0.90 11.40 27.30
N TRP A 161 -0.28 10.50 28.07
CA TRP A 161 -0.25 9.07 27.73
C TRP A 161 -1.47 8.36 28.31
N PHE A 162 -2.30 7.75 27.46
CA PHE A 162 -3.54 7.09 27.90
C PHE A 162 -3.38 5.61 28.19
N ASP A 163 -2.47 4.94 27.49
CA ASP A 163 -2.34 3.50 27.61
C ASP A 163 -0.88 3.04 27.48
N VAL A 164 -0.55 1.91 28.10
CA VAL A 164 0.76 1.28 28.03
C VAL A 164 0.61 -0.25 28.03
N ASP A 165 1.25 -0.94 27.08
CA ASP A 165 1.12 -2.40 26.96
C ASP A 165 2.45 -3.05 26.55
N TRP A 166 2.79 -4.15 27.21
CA TRP A 166 3.95 -4.94 26.86
C TRP A 166 3.62 -5.88 25.70
N SER A 167 4.50 -5.92 24.71
CA SER A 167 4.48 -6.97 23.70
C SER A 167 4.53 -8.36 24.35
N PRO A 168 3.84 -9.38 23.77
CA PRO A 168 3.79 -10.73 24.36
C PRO A 168 5.15 -11.41 24.57
N ASP A 169 6.18 -11.00 23.84
CA ASP A 169 7.56 -11.52 24.00
C ASP A 169 8.42 -10.72 25.01
N GLY A 170 7.88 -9.63 25.53
CA GLY A 170 8.51 -8.74 26.51
C GLY A 170 9.71 -7.97 25.97
N ARG A 171 9.83 -7.80 24.65
CA ARG A 171 10.94 -7.07 24.01
C ARG A 171 10.60 -5.63 23.68
N THR A 172 9.32 -5.33 23.52
CA THR A 172 8.82 -4.01 23.19
C THR A 172 7.75 -3.61 24.20
N LEU A 173 7.77 -2.34 24.59
CA LEU A 173 6.69 -1.67 25.32
C LEU A 173 6.04 -0.67 24.38
N ILE A 174 4.73 -0.53 24.36
CA ILE A 174 4.03 0.51 23.59
C ILE A 174 3.37 1.44 24.59
N ALA A 175 3.45 2.75 24.37
CA ALA A 175 2.60 3.74 25.02
C ALA A 175 1.81 4.51 23.97
N LEU A 176 0.58 4.93 24.32
CA LEU A 176 -0.38 5.57 23.42
C LEU A 176 -0.78 6.96 23.92
N THR A 177 -0.89 7.93 23.01
CA THR A 177 -1.44 9.28 23.25
C THR A 177 -2.65 9.53 22.34
N TYR A 178 -3.28 10.70 22.43
CA TYR A 178 -4.33 11.10 21.48
C TYR A 178 -3.82 11.24 20.04
N SER A 179 -2.55 11.60 19.86
CA SER A 179 -2.00 12.05 18.57
C SER A 179 -0.84 11.19 18.06
N HIS A 180 -0.42 10.17 18.80
CA HIS A 180 0.58 9.20 18.34
C HIS A 180 0.69 8.00 19.30
N PHE A 181 1.43 6.99 18.91
CA PHE A 181 1.92 5.95 19.82
C PHE A 181 3.43 5.79 19.69
N THR A 182 4.08 5.40 20.78
CA THR A 182 5.54 5.23 20.85
C THR A 182 5.88 3.83 21.30
N ALA A 183 6.79 3.17 20.60
CA ALA A 183 7.32 1.86 20.95
C ALA A 183 8.72 1.99 21.55
N PHE A 184 9.00 1.28 22.64
CA PHE A 184 10.26 1.33 23.39
C PHE A 184 10.94 -0.04 23.43
N ASP A 185 12.28 -0.10 23.39
CA ASP A 185 13.01 -1.22 24.01
C ASP A 185 13.20 -0.87 25.50
N PRO A 186 12.68 -1.65 26.44
CA PRO A 186 12.87 -1.42 27.87
C PRO A 186 14.31 -1.69 28.35
N ARG A 187 15.24 -1.94 27.43
CA ARG A 187 16.68 -2.13 27.68
C ARG A 187 17.52 -0.99 27.12
N GLU A 188 16.88 -0.05 26.42
CA GLU A 188 17.52 1.08 25.77
C GLU A 188 16.94 2.36 26.34
N ASP A 189 17.77 3.41 26.45
CA ASP A 189 17.35 4.68 27.08
C ASP A 189 16.46 5.55 26.16
N THR A 190 16.25 5.13 24.91
CA THR A 190 15.52 5.87 23.88
C THR A 190 14.41 5.02 23.24
N PRO A 191 13.29 5.63 22.82
CA PRO A 191 12.25 4.93 22.06
C PRO A 191 12.79 4.34 20.75
N LYS A 192 12.17 3.25 20.28
CA LYS A 192 12.46 2.66 18.97
C LYS A 192 11.82 3.45 17.84
N TYR A 193 10.56 3.85 17.99
CA TYR A 193 9.82 4.66 17.00
C TYR A 193 8.55 5.27 17.61
N SER A 194 8.08 6.37 17.01
CA SER A 194 6.80 7.05 17.31
C SER A 194 6.00 7.21 16.02
N VAL A 195 4.67 7.05 16.08
CA VAL A 195 3.77 7.02 14.92
C VAL A 195 2.59 7.96 15.15
N THR A 196 2.44 9.02 14.35
CA THR A 196 1.27 9.90 14.36
C THR A 196 0.17 9.40 13.39
N PRO A 197 -1.12 9.75 13.60
CA PRO A 197 -2.21 9.50 12.65
C PRO A 197 -1.99 10.09 11.26
N GLU A 198 -1.06 11.04 11.11
CA GLU A 198 -0.68 11.70 9.86
C GLU A 198 0.46 10.95 9.13
N GLY A 199 0.81 9.74 9.58
CA GLY A 199 1.54 8.77 8.75
C GLY A 199 3.07 8.86 8.77
N MET A 200 3.69 9.75 9.55
CA MET A 200 5.15 9.74 9.71
C MET A 200 5.56 8.87 10.90
N ALA A 201 5.91 7.62 10.62
CA ALA A 201 6.69 6.78 11.54
C ALA A 201 8.18 6.90 11.19
N ALA A 202 9.00 7.37 12.13
CA ALA A 202 10.44 7.20 12.02
C ALA A 202 10.80 5.72 12.33
N GLY A 203 10.94 4.88 11.29
CA GLY A 203 11.58 3.57 11.37
C GLY A 203 10.65 2.36 11.19
N GLU A 204 10.41 1.96 9.94
CA GLU A 204 9.53 0.85 9.53
C GLU A 204 10.11 -0.57 9.69
N VAL A 205 9.20 -1.53 9.84
CA VAL A 205 9.29 -2.80 9.10
C VAL A 205 8.46 -2.67 7.83
N ALA A 206 9.17 -2.43 6.73
CA ALA A 206 8.83 -2.65 5.34
C ALA A 206 7.64 -3.60 5.07
N ASN A 207 6.53 -3.09 4.52
CA ASN A 207 5.56 -3.95 3.85
C ASN A 207 5.13 -3.34 2.52
N LEU A 208 5.83 -3.74 1.46
CA LEU A 208 5.62 -3.31 0.09
C LEU A 208 4.17 -3.47 -0.36
N ASP A 209 3.48 -4.53 0.06
CA ASP A 209 2.10 -4.78 -0.35
C ASP A 209 1.12 -3.76 0.27
N ALA A 210 1.42 -3.23 1.47
CA ALA A 210 0.60 -2.22 2.11
C ALA A 210 0.80 -0.85 1.45
N VAL A 211 2.05 -0.47 1.23
CA VAL A 211 2.41 0.82 0.61
C VAL A 211 1.90 0.90 -0.83
N LEU A 212 2.06 -0.17 -1.61
CA LEU A 212 1.51 -0.18 -2.96
C LEU A 212 -0.02 -0.26 -2.98
N ALA A 213 -0.68 -0.81 -1.95
CA ALA A 213 -2.14 -0.78 -1.86
C ALA A 213 -2.69 0.62 -1.59
N GLU A 214 -1.92 1.46 -0.90
CA GLU A 214 -2.24 2.87 -0.64
C GLU A 214 -2.00 3.76 -1.87
N VAL A 215 -0.86 3.57 -2.55
CA VAL A 215 -0.40 4.48 -3.59
C VAL A 215 -0.97 4.16 -4.99
N LEU A 216 -1.14 2.88 -5.34
CA LEU A 216 -1.61 2.52 -6.69
C LEU A 216 -3.03 2.99 -7.06
N PRO A 217 -3.99 3.11 -6.13
CA PRO A 217 -5.31 3.68 -6.43
C PRO A 217 -5.28 5.11 -6.97
N SER A 218 -4.40 5.97 -6.43
CA SER A 218 -4.21 7.36 -6.89
C SER A 218 -3.11 7.48 -7.95
N ALA A 219 -2.32 6.44 -8.21
CA ALA A 219 -1.29 6.45 -9.23
C ALA A 219 -1.88 6.66 -10.64
N GLN A 220 -1.43 7.73 -11.30
CA GLN A 220 -1.66 8.00 -12.72
C GLN A 220 -0.60 7.33 -13.59
N GLN A 221 0.67 7.39 -13.17
CA GLN A 221 1.81 6.87 -13.93
C GLN A 221 2.84 6.22 -13.00
N LEU A 222 3.52 5.19 -13.52
CA LEU A 222 4.48 4.37 -12.77
C LEU A 222 5.81 4.29 -13.53
N PHE A 223 6.91 4.52 -12.83
CA PHE A 223 8.25 4.62 -13.39
C PHE A 223 9.25 3.81 -12.55
N PRO A 224 9.43 2.52 -12.84
CA PRO A 224 10.47 1.74 -12.19
C PRO A 224 11.85 2.27 -12.59
N ASN A 225 12.77 2.35 -11.63
CA ASN A 225 14.15 2.68 -11.92
C ASN A 225 14.88 1.50 -12.61
N PRO A 226 16.08 1.72 -13.21
CA PRO A 226 16.73 0.71 -14.05
C PRO A 226 17.04 -0.62 -13.36
N ASP A 227 17.32 -0.62 -12.06
CA ASP A 227 17.59 -1.84 -11.28
C ASP A 227 16.35 -2.39 -10.56
N GLY A 228 15.19 -1.75 -10.72
CA GLY A 228 13.92 -2.11 -10.11
C GLY A 228 13.87 -1.98 -8.60
N SER A 229 14.85 -1.30 -7.97
CA SER A 229 14.86 -1.08 -6.52
C SER A 229 14.02 0.12 -6.07
N LEU A 230 13.70 1.03 -6.98
CA LEU A 230 12.85 2.19 -6.73
C LEU A 230 11.71 2.24 -7.73
N LEU A 231 10.58 2.78 -7.29
CA LEU A 231 9.43 3.06 -8.13
C LEU A 231 9.01 4.51 -7.93
N GLY A 232 9.04 5.29 -9.01
CA GLY A 232 8.44 6.61 -9.04
C GLY A 232 6.97 6.50 -9.39
N VAL A 233 6.12 7.19 -8.65
CA VAL A 233 4.67 7.23 -8.85
C VAL A 233 4.23 8.68 -8.98
N ILE A 234 3.63 9.02 -10.12
CA ILE A 234 2.89 10.28 -10.25
C ILE A 234 1.44 10.00 -9.87
N ASN A 235 0.94 10.68 -8.83
CA ASN A 235 -0.39 10.47 -8.25
C ASN A 235 -1.45 11.45 -8.83
N GLU A 236 -2.68 11.42 -8.30
CA GLU A 236 -3.78 12.31 -8.71
C GLU A 236 -3.53 13.79 -8.39
N ASP A 237 -2.71 14.07 -7.38
CA ASP A 237 -2.31 15.43 -7.00
C ASP A 237 -1.16 15.96 -7.85
N TYR A 238 -0.65 15.13 -8.78
CA TYR A 238 0.42 15.43 -9.74
C TYR A 238 1.80 15.65 -9.12
N ASN A 239 1.99 15.07 -7.93
CA ASN A 239 3.26 15.03 -7.20
C ASN A 239 4.02 13.75 -7.59
N LEU A 240 5.31 13.66 -7.27
CA LEU A 240 6.08 12.42 -7.45
C LEU A 240 6.36 11.78 -6.09
N GLU A 241 5.80 10.61 -5.84
CA GLU A 241 6.19 9.75 -4.73
C GLU A 241 7.28 8.76 -5.19
N VAL A 242 8.32 8.55 -4.39
CA VAL A 242 9.36 7.55 -4.67
C VAL A 242 9.34 6.47 -3.61
N ILE A 243 9.10 5.24 -4.05
CA ILE A 243 8.96 4.05 -3.20
C ILE A 243 10.22 3.20 -3.29
N ASP A 244 10.75 2.78 -2.14
CA ASP A 244 11.75 1.71 -2.10
C ASP A 244 11.06 0.35 -2.23
N MET A 245 11.33 -0.34 -3.34
CA MET A 245 10.71 -1.61 -3.67
C MET A 245 11.28 -2.79 -2.86
N ARG A 246 12.42 -2.61 -2.18
CA ARG A 246 13.05 -3.63 -1.32
C ARG A 246 12.59 -3.47 0.13
N GLU A 247 12.54 -2.22 0.60
CA GLU A 247 12.12 -1.84 1.93
C GLU A 247 10.63 -1.53 2.01
N GLY A 248 9.87 -1.66 0.93
CA GLY A 248 8.42 -1.61 0.95
C GLY A 248 7.85 -0.37 1.65
N ARG A 249 8.40 0.81 1.30
CA ARG A 249 8.12 2.10 1.93
C ARG A 249 8.27 3.27 0.98
N ILE A 250 7.54 4.35 1.23
CA ILE A 250 7.77 5.64 0.57
C ILE A 250 9.06 6.23 1.17
N LEU A 251 10.03 6.56 0.31
CA LEU A 251 11.27 7.22 0.72
C LEU A 251 11.05 8.71 0.94
N TYR A 252 10.37 9.35 -0.02
CA TYR A 252 10.09 10.78 -0.05
C TYR A 252 9.03 11.09 -1.12
N GLU A 253 8.52 12.31 -1.05
CA GLU A 253 7.64 12.93 -2.03
C GLU A 253 8.32 14.19 -2.59
N ILE A 254 8.09 14.48 -3.87
CA ILE A 254 8.53 15.70 -4.52
C ILE A 254 7.31 16.54 -4.84
N ASP A 255 7.17 17.65 -4.12
CA ASP A 255 6.09 18.63 -4.22
C ASP A 255 6.59 20.07 -4.47
N ASP A 256 7.90 20.25 -4.70
CA ASP A 256 8.50 21.57 -4.96
C ASP A 256 8.03 22.23 -6.27
N HIS A 257 7.54 21.44 -7.23
CA HIS A 257 6.98 21.96 -8.47
C HIS A 257 5.68 22.72 -8.19
N THR A 258 5.51 23.88 -8.83
CA THR A 258 4.32 24.74 -8.57
C THR A 258 3.10 24.37 -9.43
N ASP A 259 3.25 23.38 -10.30
CA ASP A 259 2.22 22.85 -11.19
C ASP A 259 2.55 21.38 -11.54
N TRP A 260 1.69 20.71 -12.30
CA TRP A 260 1.68 19.26 -12.50
C TRP A 260 2.99 18.67 -13.03
N ILE A 261 3.51 17.63 -12.36
CA ILE A 261 4.56 16.79 -12.93
C ILE A 261 3.95 15.89 -14.02
N ARG A 262 4.44 16.02 -15.24
CA ARG A 262 3.94 15.34 -16.44
C ARG A 262 4.62 14.01 -16.73
N ASN A 263 5.93 13.94 -16.46
CA ASN A 263 6.73 12.75 -16.70
C ASN A 263 8.02 12.79 -15.86
N ILE A 264 8.66 11.62 -15.70
CA ILE A 264 9.98 11.50 -15.09
C ILE A 264 10.91 10.59 -15.88
N SER A 265 12.21 10.76 -15.71
CA SER A 265 13.22 9.85 -16.23
C SER A 265 14.32 9.59 -15.20
N TRP A 266 14.63 8.32 -15.00
CA TRP A 266 15.73 7.89 -14.13
C TRP A 266 17.06 7.96 -14.90
N SER A 267 18.12 8.40 -14.24
CA SER A 267 19.46 8.26 -14.81
C SER A 267 19.80 6.78 -15.02
N PRO A 268 20.63 6.41 -16.01
CA PRO A 268 20.94 5.01 -16.30
C PRO A 268 21.60 4.24 -15.14
N ASP A 269 22.28 4.96 -14.24
CA ASP A 269 22.88 4.42 -13.01
C ASP A 269 21.91 4.42 -11.81
N GLY A 270 20.69 4.93 -12.00
CA GLY A 270 19.63 5.01 -11.00
C GLY A 270 19.92 5.94 -9.83
N GLN A 271 20.90 6.85 -9.95
CA GLN A 271 21.29 7.78 -8.87
C GLN A 271 20.51 9.10 -8.90
N GLN A 272 19.92 9.47 -10.04
CA GLN A 272 19.13 10.68 -10.19
C GLN A 272 17.77 10.36 -10.80
N VAL A 273 16.77 11.19 -10.46
CA VAL A 273 15.49 11.26 -11.17
C VAL A 273 15.28 12.68 -11.67
N ALA A 274 14.89 12.82 -12.92
CA ALA A 274 14.51 14.09 -13.51
C ALA A 274 13.00 14.18 -13.65
N THR A 275 12.42 15.35 -13.40
CA THR A 275 10.99 15.65 -13.47
C THR A 275 10.72 16.70 -14.55
N ALA A 276 9.65 16.54 -15.33
CA ALA A 276 9.13 17.53 -16.27
C ALA A 276 7.78 18.05 -15.76
N SER A 277 7.60 19.38 -15.66
CA SER A 277 6.38 19.97 -15.10
C SER A 277 5.75 21.07 -15.97
N ASP A 278 4.44 21.25 -15.78
CA ASP A 278 3.65 22.36 -16.30
C ASP A 278 4.07 23.72 -15.70
N ASP A 279 4.89 23.76 -14.66
CA ASP A 279 5.47 25.02 -14.16
C ASP A 279 6.61 25.55 -15.04
N MET A 280 6.83 24.91 -16.20
CA MET A 280 7.84 25.23 -17.22
C MET A 280 9.27 24.86 -16.79
N MET A 281 9.42 24.12 -15.69
CA MET A 281 10.72 23.75 -15.13
C MET A 281 11.01 22.27 -15.30
N VAL A 282 12.30 21.95 -15.30
CA VAL A 282 12.80 20.58 -15.17
C VAL A 282 13.51 20.46 -13.82
N GLY A 283 13.09 19.52 -12.97
CA GLY A 283 13.78 19.22 -11.72
C GLY A 283 14.77 18.08 -11.88
N ILE A 284 15.89 18.13 -11.17
CA ILE A 284 16.84 17.01 -11.02
C ILE A 284 17.04 16.75 -9.53
N TRP A 285 16.84 15.50 -9.14
CA TRP A 285 16.77 15.08 -7.75
C TRP A 285 17.68 13.88 -7.50
N ASP A 286 18.25 13.80 -6.31
CA ASP A 286 18.90 12.58 -5.85
C ASP A 286 17.86 11.47 -5.66
N ALA A 287 18.05 10.34 -6.33
CA ALA A 287 17.09 9.24 -6.39
C ALA A 287 16.83 8.53 -5.04
N ARG A 288 17.72 8.70 -4.05
CA ARG A 288 17.63 8.00 -2.76
C ARG A 288 17.16 8.88 -1.63
N THR A 289 17.46 10.16 -1.71
CA THR A 289 17.18 11.12 -0.64
C THR A 289 16.07 12.10 -0.99
N GLY A 290 15.76 12.28 -2.27
CA GLY A 290 14.82 13.29 -2.73
C GLY A 290 15.38 14.70 -2.68
N GLU A 291 16.67 14.88 -2.40
CA GLU A 291 17.27 16.21 -2.37
C GLU A 291 17.30 16.84 -3.77
N MET A 292 16.78 18.07 -3.88
CA MET A 292 16.88 18.88 -5.10
C MET A 292 18.33 19.19 -5.42
N GLN A 293 18.78 18.78 -6.60
CA GLN A 293 20.12 19.11 -7.09
C GLN A 293 20.07 20.33 -8.00
N HIS A 294 19.12 20.36 -8.94
CA HIS A 294 18.94 21.46 -9.88
C HIS A 294 17.47 21.69 -10.23
N PHE A 295 17.14 22.94 -10.54
CA PHE A 295 15.84 23.35 -11.07
C PHE A 295 16.10 24.20 -12.32
N LEU A 296 15.84 23.61 -13.49
CA LEU A 296 16.32 24.12 -14.77
C LEU A 296 15.28 25.04 -15.41
N ASP A 297 15.64 26.33 -15.50
CA ASP A 297 14.84 27.36 -16.16
C ASP A 297 15.27 27.49 -17.63
N GLY A 298 14.30 27.54 -18.54
CA GLY A 298 14.55 27.85 -19.94
C GLY A 298 13.39 27.54 -20.87
N HIS A 299 12.54 26.57 -20.56
CA HIS A 299 11.31 26.36 -21.31
C HIS A 299 10.37 27.57 -21.12
N THR A 300 9.71 27.99 -22.20
CA THR A 300 8.81 29.15 -22.16
C THR A 300 7.33 28.78 -22.08
N ASP A 301 7.05 27.48 -21.93
CA ASP A 301 5.73 26.86 -21.81
C ASP A 301 5.90 25.49 -21.14
N TRP A 302 4.80 24.78 -20.91
CA TRP A 302 4.77 23.50 -20.18
C TRP A 302 5.79 22.46 -20.67
N VAL A 303 6.48 21.79 -19.75
CA VAL A 303 7.39 20.69 -20.06
C VAL A 303 6.61 19.38 -19.98
N ARG A 304 6.57 18.65 -21.11
CA ARG A 304 5.77 17.43 -21.27
C ARG A 304 6.53 16.16 -20.96
N ASP A 305 7.82 16.15 -21.30
CA ASP A 305 8.62 14.94 -21.23
C ASP A 305 10.09 15.25 -20.96
N VAL A 306 10.79 14.28 -20.39
CA VAL A 306 12.22 14.34 -20.07
C VAL A 306 12.84 12.95 -20.25
N ASP A 307 14.06 12.89 -20.79
CA ASP A 307 14.77 11.63 -20.99
C ASP A 307 16.30 11.76 -20.83
N TYR A 308 16.88 10.84 -20.06
CA TYR A 308 18.33 10.73 -19.91
C TYR A 308 18.95 10.03 -21.12
N SER A 309 20.08 10.57 -21.59
CA SER A 309 20.93 9.84 -22.52
C SER A 309 21.39 8.50 -21.92
N PRO A 310 21.56 7.45 -22.74
CA PRO A 310 22.00 6.13 -22.29
C PRO A 310 23.28 6.06 -21.44
N ASP A 311 24.17 7.06 -21.51
CA ASP A 311 25.35 7.16 -20.62
C ASP A 311 25.17 8.11 -19.43
N GLY A 312 24.01 8.76 -19.30
CA GLY A 312 23.65 9.66 -18.22
C GLY A 312 24.30 11.04 -18.30
N THR A 313 25.05 11.35 -19.37
CA THR A 313 25.82 12.61 -19.44
C THR A 313 25.00 13.81 -19.88
N ILE A 314 23.87 13.58 -20.55
CA ILE A 314 22.96 14.61 -21.05
C ILE A 314 21.54 14.24 -20.67
N LEU A 315 20.79 15.23 -20.17
CA LEU A 315 19.33 15.18 -19.99
C LEU A 315 18.66 15.96 -21.12
N VAL A 316 17.57 15.45 -21.69
CA VAL A 316 16.80 16.19 -22.70
C VAL A 316 15.37 16.36 -22.24
N SER A 317 14.81 17.55 -22.42
CA SER A 317 13.41 17.85 -22.13
C SER A 317 12.67 18.34 -23.37
N ALA A 318 11.36 18.10 -23.41
CA ALA A 318 10.45 18.50 -24.48
C ALA A 318 9.25 19.24 -23.90
N GLY A 319 8.79 20.30 -24.59
CA GLY A 319 7.68 21.11 -24.10
C GLY A 319 6.77 21.72 -25.18
N ASP A 320 5.74 22.41 -24.70
CA ASP A 320 4.73 23.12 -25.51
C ASP A 320 5.33 24.34 -26.24
N ASP A 321 6.52 24.78 -25.82
CA ASP A 321 7.32 25.75 -26.55
C ASP A 321 7.97 25.17 -27.83
N GLY A 322 7.71 23.91 -28.15
CA GLY A 322 8.02 23.28 -29.44
C GLY A 322 9.52 23.09 -29.68
N VAL A 323 10.33 23.07 -28.60
CA VAL A 323 11.76 22.82 -28.67
C VAL A 323 12.16 21.65 -27.77
N LEU A 324 13.22 20.94 -28.15
CA LEU A 324 13.97 20.11 -27.22
C LEU A 324 15.10 20.94 -26.62
N ARG A 325 15.29 20.81 -25.32
CA ARG A 325 16.44 21.40 -24.59
C ARG A 325 17.32 20.29 -24.07
N SER A 326 18.63 20.46 -24.19
CA SER A 326 19.64 19.56 -23.67
C SER A 326 20.34 20.22 -22.49
N TRP A 327 20.52 19.47 -21.41
CA TRP A 327 21.07 19.94 -20.15
C TRP A 327 22.21 19.05 -19.70
N ASP A 328 23.18 19.62 -19.00
CA ASP A 328 24.13 18.87 -18.20
C ASP A 328 23.49 18.60 -16.83
N PRO A 329 23.18 17.34 -16.49
CA PRO A 329 22.48 17.02 -15.26
C PRO A 329 23.35 17.20 -13.99
N HIS A 330 24.67 17.35 -14.13
CA HIS A 330 25.57 17.56 -12.99
C HIS A 330 25.74 19.04 -12.66
N THR A 331 25.75 19.90 -13.68
CA THR A 331 25.96 21.34 -13.52
C THR A 331 24.68 22.16 -13.58
N GLY A 332 23.61 21.61 -14.15
CA GLY A 332 22.36 22.31 -14.42
C GLY A 332 22.46 23.29 -15.61
N GLU A 333 23.56 23.29 -16.36
CA GLU A 333 23.75 24.20 -17.48
C GLU A 333 22.96 23.73 -18.72
N GLU A 334 22.32 24.68 -19.41
CA GLU A 334 21.75 24.45 -20.74
C GLU A 334 22.89 24.26 -21.77
N LEU A 335 22.92 23.09 -22.40
CA LEU A 335 23.92 22.73 -23.40
C LEU A 335 23.50 23.15 -24.82
N ALA A 336 22.22 22.94 -25.15
CA ALA A 336 21.71 23.23 -26.49
C ALA A 336 20.17 23.30 -26.54
N VAL A 337 19.66 23.99 -27.56
CA VAL A 337 18.23 24.02 -27.92
C VAL A 337 18.04 23.71 -29.41
N THR A 338 17.05 22.87 -29.74
CA THR A 338 16.83 22.46 -31.14
C THR A 338 16.36 23.64 -31.99
N THR A 339 16.81 23.69 -33.25
CA THR A 339 16.29 24.65 -34.24
C THR A 339 16.06 24.01 -35.62
N PRO A 340 15.02 24.44 -36.38
CA PRO A 340 13.98 25.41 -35.98
C PRO A 340 12.97 24.81 -34.98
N ARG A 341 12.32 25.69 -34.21
CA ARG A 341 11.18 25.34 -33.34
C ARG A 341 10.07 24.66 -34.15
N ILE A 342 9.42 23.68 -33.55
CA ILE A 342 8.20 23.05 -34.08
C ILE A 342 7.01 23.97 -33.77
N GLU A 343 6.12 24.16 -34.74
CA GLU A 343 4.96 25.06 -34.59
C GLU A 343 3.87 24.49 -33.66
N SER A 344 4.00 23.21 -33.28
CA SER A 344 3.14 22.44 -32.40
C SER A 344 3.92 22.00 -31.15
N TYR A 345 3.22 21.42 -30.17
CA TYR A 345 3.79 21.04 -28.88
C TYR A 345 4.56 19.73 -28.99
N LEU A 346 5.73 19.61 -28.38
CA LEU A 346 6.44 18.33 -28.31
C LEU A 346 5.96 17.57 -27.08
N MET A 347 5.31 16.43 -27.32
CA MET A 347 4.61 15.65 -26.29
C MET A 347 5.48 14.57 -25.67
N THR A 348 6.49 14.09 -26.38
CA THR A 348 7.39 13.03 -25.91
C THR A 348 8.78 13.18 -26.51
N VAL A 349 9.81 12.70 -25.82
CA VAL A 349 11.20 12.61 -26.28
C VAL A 349 11.82 11.27 -25.90
N ASP A 350 12.66 10.71 -26.78
CA ASP A 350 13.34 9.43 -26.55
C ASP A 350 14.73 9.42 -27.21
N TRP A 351 15.74 9.03 -26.43
CA TRP A 351 17.11 8.83 -26.89
C TRP A 351 17.28 7.53 -27.66
N SER A 352 17.99 7.59 -28.80
CA SER A 352 18.45 6.36 -29.45
C SER A 352 19.45 5.62 -28.54
N PRO A 353 19.44 4.27 -28.50
CA PRO A 353 20.38 3.48 -27.67
C PRO A 353 21.86 3.78 -27.95
N GLY A 354 22.22 4.12 -29.20
CA GLY A 354 23.57 4.51 -29.58
C GLY A 354 23.92 5.98 -29.29
N GLN A 355 23.01 6.75 -28.69
CA GLN A 355 23.14 8.19 -28.41
C GLN A 355 23.35 9.08 -29.65
N THR A 356 23.00 8.57 -30.82
CA THR A 356 23.23 9.27 -32.08
C THR A 356 22.07 10.22 -32.40
N PHE A 357 20.86 9.88 -31.95
CA PHE A 357 19.62 10.54 -32.32
C PHE A 357 18.70 10.79 -31.13
N LEU A 358 17.88 11.82 -31.29
CA LEU A 358 16.73 12.13 -30.46
C LEU A 358 15.47 12.02 -31.31
N ALA A 359 14.45 11.32 -30.81
CA ALA A 359 13.13 11.26 -31.43
C ALA A 359 12.12 12.00 -30.56
N ALA A 360 11.18 12.71 -31.17
CA ALA A 360 10.06 13.33 -30.46
C ALA A 360 8.78 13.28 -31.31
N GLN A 361 7.62 13.15 -30.68
CA GLN A 361 6.34 13.34 -31.36
C GLN A 361 5.72 14.67 -30.96
N ASP A 362 5.12 15.36 -31.94
CA ASP A 362 4.35 16.56 -31.70
C ASP A 362 2.85 16.29 -31.45
N SER A 363 2.12 17.30 -30.96
CA SER A 363 0.68 17.21 -30.70
C SER A 363 -0.18 17.08 -31.96
N ASP A 364 0.38 17.33 -33.15
CA ASP A 364 -0.27 17.05 -34.43
C ASP A 364 -0.05 15.59 -34.90
N GLY A 365 0.71 14.82 -34.12
CA GLY A 365 1.01 13.41 -34.33
C GLY A 365 2.22 13.19 -35.24
N TYR A 366 3.02 14.18 -35.58
CA TYR A 366 4.21 13.96 -36.41
C TYR A 366 5.41 13.55 -35.57
N LEU A 367 6.18 12.60 -36.09
CA LEU A 367 7.49 12.25 -35.54
C LEU A 367 8.56 13.18 -36.10
N HIS A 368 9.48 13.60 -35.25
CA HIS A 368 10.66 14.36 -35.60
C HIS A 368 11.92 13.69 -35.05
N ILE A 369 13.02 13.77 -35.80
CA ILE A 369 14.29 13.18 -35.39
C ILE A 369 15.41 14.21 -35.56
N TRP A 370 16.25 14.33 -34.54
CA TRP A 370 17.43 15.18 -34.52
C TRP A 370 18.70 14.35 -34.38
N SER A 371 19.79 14.88 -34.95
CA SER A 371 21.13 14.38 -34.62
C SER A 371 21.53 14.94 -33.26
N ALA A 372 21.73 14.07 -32.26
CA ALA A 372 22.15 14.48 -30.92
C ALA A 372 23.47 15.26 -30.93
N ARG A 373 24.40 14.89 -31.82
CA ARG A 373 25.70 15.55 -31.98
C ARG A 373 25.61 17.00 -32.45
N THR A 374 24.65 17.30 -33.33
CA THR A 374 24.59 18.62 -34.00
C THR A 374 23.37 19.44 -33.61
N ASN A 375 22.46 18.83 -32.85
CA ASN A 375 21.14 19.35 -32.49
C ASN A 375 20.28 19.83 -33.67
N ARG A 376 20.52 19.26 -34.86
CA ARG A 376 19.79 19.60 -36.08
C ARG A 376 18.73 18.56 -36.37
N LYS A 377 17.52 19.02 -36.70
CA LYS A 377 16.46 18.15 -37.21
C LYS A 377 16.90 17.55 -38.55
N ILE A 378 16.88 16.23 -38.63
CA ILE A 378 17.29 15.47 -39.81
C ILE A 378 16.12 14.75 -40.48
N TYR A 379 15.01 14.55 -39.77
CA TYR A 379 13.83 13.88 -40.32
C TYR A 379 12.54 14.38 -39.68
N SER A 380 11.45 14.30 -40.44
CA SER A 380 10.08 14.39 -39.93
C SER A 380 9.24 13.37 -40.68
N SER A 381 8.32 12.69 -39.99
CA SER A 381 7.46 11.70 -40.63
C SER A 381 6.59 12.36 -41.70
N PRO A 382 6.30 11.65 -42.81
CA PRO A 382 5.40 12.16 -43.84
C PRO A 382 3.94 12.16 -43.37
N ASP A 383 3.60 11.25 -42.45
CA ASP A 383 2.24 11.04 -41.95
C ASP A 383 2.20 11.07 -40.42
N ARG A 384 0.98 11.16 -39.90
CA ARG A 384 0.70 11.16 -38.47
C ARG A 384 0.89 9.78 -37.87
N THR A 385 1.58 9.77 -36.75
CA THR A 385 1.88 8.66 -35.87
C THR A 385 0.87 8.57 -34.72
N VAL A 386 0.77 7.39 -34.13
CA VAL A 386 0.03 7.16 -32.88
C VAL A 386 0.91 7.62 -31.72
N GLN A 387 0.30 8.38 -30.81
CA GLN A 387 0.99 8.90 -29.62
C GLN A 387 1.57 7.75 -28.77
N GLY A 388 2.80 7.93 -28.27
CA GLY A 388 3.44 6.96 -27.36
C GLY A 388 3.94 5.68 -28.03
N THR A 389 4.00 5.64 -29.37
CA THR A 389 4.45 4.44 -30.12
C THR A 389 5.90 4.52 -30.59
N VAL A 390 6.66 5.52 -30.13
CA VAL A 390 8.08 5.69 -30.45
C VAL A 390 8.87 4.60 -29.73
N SER A 391 9.58 3.76 -30.48
CA SER A 391 10.44 2.73 -29.88
C SER A 391 11.69 2.48 -30.72
N TRP A 392 12.85 2.59 -30.10
CA TRP A 392 14.12 2.22 -30.71
C TRP A 392 14.40 0.72 -30.61
N ALA A 393 14.93 0.15 -31.69
CA ALA A 393 15.44 -1.21 -31.78
C ALA A 393 16.97 -1.24 -31.84
N ALA A 394 17.56 -2.42 -31.55
CA ALA A 394 18.99 -2.63 -31.62
C ALA A 394 19.56 -2.25 -33.00
N GLY A 395 20.55 -1.35 -33.01
CA GLY A 395 21.19 -0.82 -34.22
C GLY A 395 20.69 0.55 -34.69
N ASP A 396 20.18 1.39 -33.79
CA ASP A 396 19.66 2.74 -34.07
C ASP A 396 18.55 2.78 -35.14
N VAL A 397 17.69 1.74 -35.12
CA VAL A 397 16.50 1.67 -35.97
C VAL A 397 15.30 2.07 -35.13
N LEU A 398 14.62 3.15 -35.52
CA LEU A 398 13.40 3.60 -34.86
C LEU A 398 12.17 2.98 -35.53
N ARG A 399 11.23 2.49 -34.73
CA ARG A 399 9.93 1.98 -35.20
C ARG A 399 8.81 2.80 -34.57
N VAL A 400 7.89 3.28 -35.41
CA VAL A 400 6.76 4.11 -34.95
C VAL A 400 5.50 3.68 -35.69
N MET A 401 4.36 3.65 -34.99
CA MET A 401 3.09 3.29 -35.59
C MET A 401 2.44 4.51 -36.24
N MET A 402 2.02 4.40 -37.50
CA MET A 402 1.22 5.42 -38.17
C MET A 402 -0.27 5.27 -37.80
N GLN A 403 -1.04 6.36 -37.80
CA GLN A 403 -2.50 6.34 -37.51
C GLN A 403 -3.30 5.47 -38.50
N ASN A 404 -2.74 5.20 -39.69
CA ASN A 404 -3.34 4.32 -40.69
C ASN A 404 -3.03 2.82 -40.44
N GLY A 405 -2.29 2.48 -39.38
CA GLY A 405 -1.91 1.12 -39.00
C GLY A 405 -0.63 0.58 -39.65
N GLN A 406 0.11 1.38 -40.43
CA GLN A 406 1.39 0.98 -41.05
C GLN A 406 2.59 1.33 -40.16
N GLN A 407 3.58 0.44 -40.08
CA GLN A 407 4.78 0.74 -39.30
C GLN A 407 5.77 1.58 -40.11
N LEU A 408 6.17 2.71 -39.55
CA LEU A 408 7.33 3.46 -40.00
C LEU A 408 8.58 2.83 -39.41
N THR A 409 9.53 2.46 -40.26
CA THR A 409 10.88 2.09 -39.83
C THR A 409 11.84 3.15 -40.30
N TRP A 410 12.52 3.82 -39.38
CA TRP A 410 13.49 4.87 -39.69
C TRP A 410 14.90 4.43 -39.32
N SER A 411 15.84 4.71 -40.22
CA SER A 411 17.28 4.67 -39.95
C SER A 411 17.97 5.80 -40.71
N GLU A 412 19.14 6.23 -40.24
CA GLU A 412 19.92 7.29 -40.90
C GLU A 412 20.23 6.98 -42.38
N LYS A 413 20.51 5.71 -42.70
CA LYS A 413 20.95 5.29 -44.04
C LYS A 413 19.81 5.15 -45.04
N ALA A 414 18.67 4.64 -44.61
CA ALA A 414 17.51 4.40 -45.48
C ALA A 414 16.59 5.62 -45.56
N GLY A 415 16.67 6.54 -44.59
CA GLY A 415 15.57 7.47 -44.30
C GLY A 415 14.39 6.71 -43.69
N GLY A 416 13.28 7.40 -43.47
CA GLY A 416 12.06 6.73 -43.01
C GLY A 416 11.41 5.97 -44.15
N GLU A 417 11.32 4.65 -44.01
CA GLU A 417 10.60 3.77 -44.94
C GLU A 417 9.31 3.28 -44.28
N VAL A 418 8.18 3.52 -44.96
CA VAL A 418 6.88 2.95 -44.57
C VAL A 418 6.80 1.56 -45.17
N SER A 419 6.83 0.54 -44.32
CA SER A 419 6.64 -0.84 -44.73
C SER A 419 5.15 -1.20 -44.74
N GLU A 420 4.70 -1.98 -45.72
CA GLU A 420 3.38 -2.64 -45.70
C GLU A 420 3.29 -3.74 -44.64
N GLU A 421 4.36 -3.99 -43.89
CA GLU A 421 4.24 -4.68 -42.62
C GLU A 421 3.27 -3.88 -41.74
N VAL A 422 2.07 -4.45 -41.54
CA VAL A 422 1.20 -4.13 -40.41
C VAL A 422 1.92 -4.63 -39.17
N ALA A 423 3.07 -4.04 -38.84
CA ALA A 423 3.83 -4.43 -37.67
C ALA A 423 3.27 -3.62 -36.50
N GLY A 424 2.44 -4.28 -35.70
CA GLY A 424 2.06 -3.77 -34.41
C GLY A 424 3.15 -4.01 -33.38
N THR A 425 2.88 -3.56 -32.16
CA THR A 425 3.74 -3.64 -30.98
C THR A 425 4.41 -5.00 -30.86
N MET A 426 5.70 -5.04 -30.54
CA MET A 426 6.48 -6.27 -30.45
C MET A 426 7.06 -6.48 -29.06
N ALA A 427 7.00 -7.72 -28.57
CA ALA A 427 7.65 -8.13 -27.32
C ALA A 427 8.44 -9.43 -27.55
N LYS A 428 9.60 -9.58 -26.90
CA LYS A 428 10.47 -10.75 -27.07
C LYS A 428 10.90 -11.35 -25.74
N THR A 429 10.94 -12.68 -25.68
CA THR A 429 11.56 -13.42 -24.58
C THR A 429 12.31 -14.65 -25.11
N GLY A 430 13.61 -14.75 -24.80
CA GLY A 430 14.46 -15.81 -25.32
C GLY A 430 14.38 -15.97 -26.84
N ALA A 431 13.86 -17.12 -27.31
CA ALA A 431 13.71 -17.44 -28.73
C ALA A 431 12.30 -17.17 -29.31
N LYS A 432 11.40 -16.53 -28.55
CA LYS A 432 10.01 -16.22 -28.97
C LYS A 432 9.82 -14.72 -29.16
N THR A 433 9.06 -14.36 -30.19
CA THR A 433 8.67 -12.98 -30.52
C THR A 433 7.15 -12.92 -30.66
N ALA A 434 6.50 -12.00 -29.96
CA ALA A 434 5.10 -11.64 -30.15
C ALA A 434 5.01 -10.31 -30.89
N GLN A 435 4.07 -10.18 -31.82
CA GLN A 435 3.88 -9.00 -32.66
C GLN A 435 2.39 -8.73 -32.82
N SER A 436 1.90 -7.54 -32.48
CA SER A 436 0.51 -7.20 -32.68
C SER A 436 0.23 -6.81 -34.13
N HIS A 437 -1.03 -6.83 -34.52
CA HIS A 437 -1.52 -6.52 -35.86
C HIS A 437 -2.99 -6.08 -35.73
N GLY A 438 -3.21 -4.79 -35.49
CA GLY A 438 -4.55 -4.32 -35.12
C GLY A 438 -5.09 -5.08 -33.90
N ALA A 439 -6.20 -5.79 -34.05
CA ALA A 439 -6.87 -6.52 -32.97
C ALA A 439 -6.38 -7.98 -32.75
N TYR A 440 -5.26 -8.37 -33.33
CA TYR A 440 -4.71 -9.73 -33.18
C TYR A 440 -3.19 -9.70 -32.99
N ILE A 441 -2.60 -10.84 -32.58
CA ILE A 441 -1.17 -10.97 -32.25
C ILE A 441 -0.61 -12.22 -32.92
N THR A 442 0.58 -12.11 -33.50
CA THR A 442 1.34 -13.23 -34.06
C THR A 442 2.50 -13.55 -33.13
N VAL A 443 2.65 -14.82 -32.73
CA VAL A 443 3.80 -15.29 -31.95
C VAL A 443 4.65 -16.24 -32.79
N THR A 444 5.95 -16.00 -32.87
CA THR A 444 6.92 -16.73 -33.70
C THR A 444 8.11 -17.20 -32.87
N GLY A 445 8.64 -18.42 -33.11
CA GLY A 445 9.80 -18.93 -32.36
C GLY A 445 9.93 -20.46 -32.28
N ALA A 446 10.75 -20.96 -31.33
CA ALA A 446 11.02 -22.39 -31.13
C ALA A 446 9.79 -23.14 -30.55
N GLY A 447 8.83 -23.43 -31.43
CA GLY A 447 7.58 -24.11 -31.10
C GLY A 447 6.40 -23.53 -31.87
N ALA A 448 6.44 -23.63 -33.21
CA ALA A 448 5.41 -23.21 -34.18
C ALA A 448 4.92 -21.75 -34.11
N ASP A 449 4.63 -21.17 -35.27
CA ASP A 449 4.03 -19.85 -35.34
C ASP A 449 2.55 -19.94 -34.94
N GLN A 450 2.11 -18.99 -34.14
CA GLN A 450 0.76 -18.95 -33.56
C GLN A 450 0.09 -17.63 -33.80
N PHE A 451 -1.23 -17.67 -33.92
CA PHE A 451 -2.06 -16.51 -34.15
C PHE A 451 -3.07 -16.41 -33.03
N LEU A 452 -2.99 -15.31 -32.29
CA LEU A 452 -3.76 -15.04 -31.08
C LEU A 452 -4.81 -13.99 -31.42
N MET A 453 -6.08 -14.34 -31.23
CA MET A 453 -7.22 -13.47 -31.51
C MET A 453 -8.06 -13.29 -30.25
N GLY A 454 -8.54 -12.08 -29.99
CA GLY A 454 -9.39 -11.80 -28.83
C GLY A 454 -9.65 -10.33 -28.59
N HIS A 455 -8.71 -9.46 -28.96
CA HIS A 455 -8.88 -8.01 -28.81
C HIS A 455 -10.00 -7.48 -29.69
N ARG A 456 -10.69 -6.45 -29.21
CA ARG A 456 -11.82 -5.82 -29.92
C ARG A 456 -11.41 -4.54 -30.63
N SER A 457 -10.27 -3.99 -30.25
CA SER A 457 -9.66 -2.82 -30.86
C SER A 457 -8.16 -3.01 -31.07
N ASN A 458 -7.45 -1.96 -31.47
CA ASN A 458 -6.03 -2.04 -31.77
C ASN A 458 -5.21 -2.32 -30.51
N VAL A 459 -4.43 -3.40 -30.55
CA VAL A 459 -3.47 -3.73 -29.50
C VAL A 459 -2.34 -2.70 -29.51
N THR A 460 -2.27 -1.92 -28.45
CA THR A 460 -1.31 -0.81 -28.26
C THR A 460 -0.08 -1.25 -27.48
N LYS A 461 -0.18 -2.22 -26.58
CA LYS A 461 0.94 -2.72 -25.74
C LYS A 461 1.04 -4.25 -25.75
N LEU A 462 2.27 -4.75 -25.77
CA LEU A 462 2.65 -6.15 -25.53
C LEU A 462 3.80 -6.19 -24.52
N ASP A 463 3.75 -7.11 -23.57
CA ASP A 463 4.90 -7.34 -22.67
C ASP A 463 5.01 -8.80 -22.21
N TRP A 464 6.24 -9.32 -22.18
CA TRP A 464 6.52 -10.67 -21.67
C TRP A 464 6.89 -10.59 -20.20
N SER A 465 6.46 -11.57 -19.41
CA SER A 465 6.95 -11.73 -18.05
C SER A 465 8.48 -11.87 -18.02
N PRO A 466 9.16 -11.42 -16.95
CA PRO A 466 10.62 -11.54 -16.82
C PRO A 466 11.16 -12.97 -17.00
N ASP A 467 10.36 -13.98 -16.63
CA ASP A 467 10.68 -15.40 -16.80
C ASP A 467 10.31 -15.98 -18.19
N GLY A 468 9.66 -15.20 -19.04
CA GLY A 468 9.27 -15.55 -20.40
C GLY A 468 8.11 -16.56 -20.52
N THR A 469 7.37 -16.78 -19.44
CA THR A 469 6.31 -17.80 -19.41
C THR A 469 4.92 -17.26 -19.77
N VAL A 470 4.70 -15.94 -19.68
CA VAL A 470 3.41 -15.28 -19.90
C VAL A 470 3.58 -14.06 -20.80
N LEU A 471 2.65 -13.86 -21.73
CA LEU A 471 2.54 -12.66 -22.55
C LEU A 471 1.25 -11.91 -22.15
N VAL A 472 1.36 -10.60 -21.92
CA VAL A 472 0.21 -9.72 -21.69
C VAL A 472 0.06 -8.79 -22.88
N SER A 473 -1.18 -8.54 -23.29
CA SER A 473 -1.50 -7.58 -24.34
C SER A 473 -2.67 -6.67 -23.96
N GLN A 474 -2.60 -5.41 -24.39
CA GLN A 474 -3.59 -4.38 -24.10
C GLN A 474 -4.03 -3.67 -25.37
N ASP A 475 -5.33 -3.40 -25.53
CA ASP A 475 -5.86 -2.55 -26.61
C ASP A 475 -6.14 -1.09 -26.18
N ASP A 476 -6.41 -0.24 -27.17
CA ASP A 476 -6.73 1.20 -26.99
C ASP A 476 -8.05 1.49 -26.26
N MET A 477 -8.79 0.46 -25.85
CA MET A 477 -9.99 0.55 -25.01
C MET A 477 -9.76 -0.01 -23.61
N GLY A 478 -8.49 -0.26 -23.24
CA GLY A 478 -8.10 -0.83 -21.95
C GLY A 478 -8.44 -2.31 -21.79
N HIS A 479 -8.76 -3.03 -22.86
CA HIS A 479 -8.99 -4.48 -22.83
C HIS A 479 -7.64 -5.19 -22.63
N LEU A 480 -7.54 -6.03 -21.60
CA LEU A 480 -6.34 -6.82 -21.30
C LEU A 480 -6.55 -8.30 -21.63
N ILE A 481 -5.59 -8.91 -22.32
CA ILE A 481 -5.60 -10.36 -22.58
C ILE A 481 -4.26 -10.96 -22.17
N ILE A 482 -4.32 -12.06 -21.44
CA ILE A 482 -3.16 -12.82 -20.95
C ILE A 482 -3.07 -14.13 -21.73
N TRP A 483 -1.86 -14.48 -22.16
CA TRP A 483 -1.55 -15.68 -22.94
C TRP A 483 -0.43 -16.45 -22.27
N ASN A 484 -0.51 -17.79 -22.27
CA ASN A 484 0.64 -18.59 -21.86
C ASN A 484 1.71 -18.61 -22.95
N ALA A 485 2.90 -19.10 -22.62
CA ALA A 485 3.99 -19.24 -23.60
C ALA A 485 3.65 -20.18 -24.77
N ALA A 486 2.61 -21.01 -24.67
CA ALA A 486 2.10 -21.85 -25.75
C ALA A 486 0.99 -21.17 -26.58
N GLY A 487 0.74 -19.87 -26.38
CA GLY A 487 -0.25 -19.09 -27.13
C GLY A 487 -1.69 -19.46 -26.82
N GLU A 488 -1.94 -20.12 -25.69
CA GLU A 488 -3.30 -20.40 -25.25
C GLU A 488 -3.80 -19.23 -24.42
N LEU A 489 -5.06 -18.85 -24.65
CA LEU A 489 -5.75 -17.82 -23.89
C LEU A 489 -5.80 -18.24 -22.42
N MET A 490 -5.18 -17.44 -21.57
CA MET A 490 -5.15 -17.62 -20.13
C MET A 490 -6.26 -16.79 -19.46
N ALA A 491 -6.40 -15.53 -19.83
CA ALA A 491 -7.46 -14.66 -19.31
C ALA A 491 -7.83 -13.57 -20.31
N ASP A 492 -9.10 -13.18 -20.32
CA ASP A 492 -9.66 -12.09 -21.13
C ASP A 492 -10.39 -11.13 -20.18
N LEU A 493 -9.78 -9.96 -19.94
CA LEU A 493 -10.11 -9.04 -18.85
C LEU A 493 -10.50 -7.67 -19.41
N GLN A 494 -11.79 -7.30 -19.33
CA GLN A 494 -12.20 -5.93 -19.62
C GLN A 494 -11.98 -5.06 -18.37
N VAL A 495 -11.04 -4.13 -18.44
CA VAL A 495 -10.77 -3.17 -17.37
C VAL A 495 -11.58 -1.89 -17.62
N PRO A 496 -12.15 -1.23 -16.59
CA PRO A 496 -12.67 0.11 -16.68
C PRO A 496 -11.60 1.05 -17.24
N TYR A 497 -11.97 1.64 -18.36
CA TYR A 497 -11.13 2.52 -19.14
C TYR A 497 -11.79 3.89 -19.14
N ASP A 498 -11.06 4.88 -18.65
CA ASP A 498 -11.49 6.28 -18.59
C ASP A 498 -11.08 7.08 -19.84
N GLY A 499 -10.43 6.42 -20.81
CA GLY A 499 -9.87 7.07 -21.99
C GLY A 499 -8.38 7.38 -21.91
N THR A 500 -7.73 7.12 -20.77
CA THR A 500 -6.29 7.34 -20.58
C THR A 500 -5.49 6.08 -20.86
N SER A 501 -4.41 6.20 -21.63
CA SER A 501 -3.48 5.09 -21.85
C SER A 501 -2.67 4.86 -20.59
N ARG A 502 -2.85 3.69 -19.95
CA ARG A 502 -2.15 3.31 -18.71
C ARG A 502 -1.13 2.21 -19.00
N ASN A 503 0.09 2.37 -18.49
CA ASN A 503 1.16 1.39 -18.68
C ASN A 503 1.06 0.25 -17.66
N LEU A 504 1.15 -0.98 -18.15
CA LEU A 504 1.36 -2.18 -17.33
C LEU A 504 2.82 -2.26 -16.91
N VAL A 505 3.10 -2.63 -15.67
CA VAL A 505 4.48 -2.83 -15.17
C VAL A 505 4.61 -4.19 -14.51
N TRP A 506 5.47 -5.08 -15.01
CA TRP A 506 5.72 -6.37 -14.33
C TRP A 506 6.36 -6.15 -12.97
N ARG A 507 5.94 -6.97 -12.00
CA ARG A 507 6.67 -7.14 -10.74
C ARG A 507 8.06 -7.70 -11.04
N THR A 508 9.07 -7.22 -10.33
CA THR A 508 10.48 -7.60 -10.51
C THR A 508 10.75 -9.08 -10.20
N ASP A 509 9.92 -9.70 -9.36
CA ASP A 509 9.91 -11.14 -9.07
C ASP A 509 9.22 -11.99 -10.15
N GLY A 510 8.65 -11.37 -11.19
CA GLY A 510 7.89 -12.02 -12.24
C GLY A 510 6.54 -12.56 -11.78
N ALA A 511 6.05 -12.13 -10.61
CA ALA A 511 4.88 -12.71 -9.98
C ALA A 511 3.53 -12.14 -10.45
N GLY A 512 3.53 -11.13 -11.32
CA GLY A 512 2.33 -10.44 -11.78
C GLY A 512 2.68 -9.07 -12.36
N PHE A 513 1.69 -8.18 -12.54
CA PHE A 513 1.91 -6.82 -13.03
C PHE A 513 1.17 -5.78 -12.19
N TYR A 514 1.48 -4.50 -12.34
CA TYR A 514 0.76 -3.37 -11.75
C TYR A 514 -0.08 -2.69 -12.84
N TYR A 515 -1.29 -2.24 -12.50
CA TYR A 515 -2.16 -1.46 -13.39
C TYR A 515 -2.64 -0.19 -12.66
N PRO A 516 -2.22 1.02 -13.11
CA PRO A 516 -2.57 2.28 -12.44
C PRO A 516 -4.09 2.55 -12.41
N GLY A 517 -4.58 3.22 -11.35
CA GLY A 517 -5.95 3.71 -11.17
C GLY A 517 -7.06 2.65 -11.17
N SER A 518 -6.75 1.41 -10.78
CA SER A 518 -7.76 0.45 -10.32
C SER A 518 -7.89 0.64 -8.81
N PRO A 519 -9.03 1.13 -8.29
CA PRO A 519 -9.21 1.52 -6.89
C PRO A 519 -9.01 0.38 -5.88
N ASP A 520 -8.97 -0.87 -6.35
CA ASP A 520 -8.80 -2.03 -5.49
C ASP A 520 -7.77 -3.03 -6.07
N ARG A 521 -6.55 -2.96 -5.53
CA ARG A 521 -5.51 -4.02 -5.41
C ARG A 521 -4.46 -4.26 -6.52
N LEU A 522 -3.23 -4.40 -6.01
CA LEU A 522 -2.11 -5.22 -6.51
C LEU A 522 -2.58 -6.55 -7.14
N LEU A 523 -2.04 -6.90 -8.31
CA LEU A 523 -2.19 -8.28 -8.80
C LEU A 523 -1.50 -9.27 -7.86
N ALA A 524 -2.22 -10.35 -7.60
CA ALA A 524 -1.91 -11.44 -6.69
C ALA A 524 -0.52 -12.06 -6.87
N ASP A 525 -0.13 -12.89 -5.90
CA ASP A 525 0.99 -13.85 -6.00
C ASP A 525 0.90 -14.66 -7.32
N ALA A 526 2.02 -14.80 -8.03
CA ALA A 526 2.14 -15.54 -9.30
C ALA A 526 1.52 -16.93 -9.27
N SER A 527 1.64 -17.61 -8.13
CA SER A 527 1.11 -18.94 -7.93
C SER A 527 -0.42 -18.93 -7.86
N GLN A 528 -1.02 -17.86 -7.33
CA GLN A 528 -2.47 -17.66 -7.28
C GLN A 528 -3.02 -17.19 -8.62
N ILE A 529 -2.33 -16.29 -9.31
CA ILE A 529 -2.67 -15.88 -10.69
C ILE A 529 -2.61 -17.10 -11.62
N ARG A 530 -1.50 -17.87 -11.60
CA ARG A 530 -1.36 -19.08 -12.41
C ARG A 530 -2.37 -20.16 -12.05
N ALA A 531 -2.79 -20.27 -10.79
CA ALA A 531 -3.82 -21.23 -10.36
C ALA A 531 -5.26 -20.81 -10.73
N HIS A 532 -5.55 -19.49 -10.79
CA HIS A 532 -6.90 -18.96 -11.11
C HIS A 532 -7.13 -18.73 -12.60
N ILE A 533 -6.06 -18.50 -13.36
CA ILE A 533 -6.06 -18.39 -14.83
C ILE A 533 -6.58 -19.68 -15.48
N ASP A 534 -6.36 -20.84 -14.89
CA ASP A 534 -6.75 -22.13 -15.48
C ASP A 534 -8.26 -22.43 -15.39
N THR A 535 -9.09 -21.59 -14.74
CA THR A 535 -10.50 -21.98 -14.49
C THR A 535 -11.65 -21.07 -14.90
N GLU A 536 -11.63 -19.72 -14.94
CA GLU A 536 -12.94 -19.03 -15.08
C GLU A 536 -13.04 -17.53 -15.49
N TYR A 537 -12.14 -16.97 -16.31
CA TYR A 537 -12.31 -15.56 -16.79
C TYR A 537 -12.14 -15.39 -18.31
N THR A 538 -13.13 -15.85 -19.07
CA THR A 538 -13.28 -15.50 -20.50
C THR A 538 -14.52 -14.64 -20.72
N GLY A 539 -14.34 -13.39 -21.13
CA GLY A 539 -15.43 -12.52 -21.60
C GLY A 539 -16.31 -11.89 -20.52
N VAL A 540 -15.84 -11.80 -19.27
CA VAL A 540 -16.54 -11.14 -18.16
C VAL A 540 -15.99 -9.72 -18.00
N PRO A 541 -16.83 -8.68 -18.11
CA PRO A 541 -16.38 -7.33 -17.82
C PRO A 541 -16.13 -7.17 -16.32
N LEU A 542 -14.92 -6.77 -15.94
CA LEU A 542 -14.62 -6.50 -14.54
C LEU A 542 -15.30 -5.19 -14.15
N THR A 543 -16.26 -5.27 -13.25
CA THR A 543 -16.85 -4.11 -12.59
C THR A 543 -16.00 -3.72 -11.37
N ALA A 544 -16.20 -2.51 -10.84
CA ALA A 544 -15.62 -2.10 -9.55
C ALA A 544 -15.89 -3.13 -8.42
N LYS A 545 -16.97 -3.91 -8.55
CA LYS A 545 -17.39 -4.93 -7.61
C LYS A 545 -16.73 -6.29 -7.83
N ASP A 546 -16.23 -6.59 -9.03
CA ASP A 546 -15.53 -7.84 -9.34
C ASP A 546 -14.09 -7.83 -8.82
N TRP A 547 -13.49 -6.64 -8.68
CA TRP A 547 -12.18 -6.40 -8.05
C TRP A 547 -12.18 -6.60 -6.53
N LEU A 548 -13.35 -6.46 -5.92
CA LEU A 548 -13.58 -6.71 -4.49
C LEU A 548 -13.66 -8.21 -4.14
N THR A 549 -13.59 -9.11 -5.13
CA THR A 549 -13.72 -10.55 -4.88
C THR A 549 -12.36 -11.24 -4.90
N TYR A 550 -11.50 -10.86 -3.97
CA TYR A 550 -10.73 -11.89 -3.31
C TYR A 550 -11.67 -12.77 -2.50
N ASP A 551 -11.40 -14.05 -2.57
CA ASP A 551 -12.12 -15.12 -1.93
C ASP A 551 -12.07 -15.02 -0.39
N LEU A 552 -12.81 -14.07 0.18
CA LEU A 552 -13.12 -14.06 1.61
C LEU A 552 -13.85 -15.35 1.99
N ALA A 553 -14.56 -16.00 1.06
CA ALA A 553 -15.28 -17.24 1.33
C ALA A 553 -14.37 -18.46 1.51
N SER A 554 -13.24 -18.58 0.81
CA SER A 554 -12.22 -19.60 1.10
C SER A 554 -11.31 -19.18 2.24
N LEU A 555 -11.10 -17.88 2.47
CA LEU A 555 -10.47 -17.40 3.71
C LEU A 555 -11.30 -17.78 4.94
N PHE A 556 -12.64 -17.71 4.85
CA PHE A 556 -13.55 -18.07 5.93
C PHE A 556 -13.93 -19.57 5.96
N ALA A 557 -13.93 -20.28 4.84
CA ALA A 557 -14.12 -21.74 4.81
C ALA A 557 -12.85 -22.51 5.24
N ALA A 558 -11.67 -21.92 5.10
CA ALA A 558 -10.41 -22.46 5.60
C ALA A 558 -10.16 -22.15 7.09
N VAL A 559 -10.97 -21.28 7.71
CA VAL A 559 -10.88 -20.94 9.14
C VAL A 559 -12.08 -21.54 9.89
N PRO A 560 -11.89 -22.65 10.63
CA PRO A 560 -12.95 -23.20 11.47
C PRO A 560 -13.56 -22.14 12.40
N GLY A 561 -14.89 -21.98 12.34
CA GLY A 561 -15.67 -21.09 13.23
C GLY A 561 -15.84 -19.64 12.75
N ALA A 562 -15.39 -19.30 11.54
CA ALA A 562 -15.57 -17.95 10.99
C ALA A 562 -17.05 -17.55 10.83
N THR A 563 -17.89 -18.47 10.34
CA THR A 563 -19.33 -18.23 10.19
C THR A 563 -20.01 -17.91 11.52
N ASP A 564 -19.61 -18.58 12.60
CA ASP A 564 -20.22 -18.36 13.93
C ASP A 564 -19.78 -17.02 14.53
N ARG A 565 -18.53 -16.59 14.33
CA ARG A 565 -18.06 -15.24 14.72
C ARG A 565 -18.79 -14.13 13.96
N LEU A 566 -19.06 -14.37 12.67
CA LEU A 566 -19.78 -13.44 11.80
C LEU A 566 -21.25 -13.29 12.24
N LEU A 567 -21.91 -14.41 12.53
CA LEU A 567 -23.28 -14.46 13.07
C LEU A 567 -23.39 -13.77 14.44
N ASN A 568 -22.31 -13.80 15.22
CA ASN A 568 -22.28 -13.23 16.56
C ASN A 568 -21.91 -11.74 16.62
N GLY A 569 -21.14 -11.22 15.66
CA GLY A 569 -20.63 -9.85 15.69
C GLY A 569 -21.42 -8.79 14.89
N ALA A 570 -22.25 -9.20 13.93
CA ALA A 570 -22.93 -8.25 13.02
C ALA A 570 -24.37 -7.92 13.45
N ASP A 571 -24.81 -6.68 13.29
CA ASP A 571 -26.19 -6.26 13.60
C ASP A 571 -27.23 -6.88 12.65
N ALA A 572 -28.51 -6.83 13.01
CA ALA A 572 -29.59 -7.44 12.24
C ALA A 572 -29.69 -6.88 10.80
N GLY A 573 -29.37 -5.60 10.58
CA GLY A 573 -29.38 -4.98 9.26
C GLY A 573 -28.27 -5.54 8.38
N THR A 574 -27.06 -5.64 8.93
CA THR A 574 -25.88 -6.22 8.28
C THR A 574 -26.09 -7.71 7.97
N LEU A 575 -26.60 -8.49 8.93
CA LEU A 575 -26.91 -9.91 8.73
C LEU A 575 -28.03 -10.11 7.68
N ASN A 576 -29.07 -9.28 7.69
CA ASN A 576 -30.11 -9.35 6.66
C ASN A 576 -29.59 -8.96 5.27
N GLY A 577 -28.69 -7.98 5.19
CA GLY A 577 -27.99 -7.63 3.96
C GLY A 577 -27.17 -8.79 3.41
N TRP A 578 -26.49 -9.53 4.28
CA TRP A 578 -25.69 -10.70 3.91
C TRP A 578 -26.53 -11.92 3.53
N ALA A 579 -27.60 -12.21 4.28
CA ALA A 579 -28.53 -13.27 3.91
C ALA A 579 -29.18 -12.99 2.56
N LYS A 580 -29.58 -11.73 2.32
CA LYS A 580 -30.10 -11.30 1.03
C LYS A 580 -29.07 -11.45 -0.08
N TYR A 581 -27.81 -11.08 0.15
CA TYR A 581 -26.73 -11.29 -0.80
C TYR A 581 -26.53 -12.77 -1.14
N LEU A 582 -26.57 -13.68 -0.16
CA LEU A 582 -26.44 -15.12 -0.38
C LEU A 582 -27.64 -15.73 -1.11
N GLU A 583 -28.85 -15.24 -0.86
CA GLU A 583 -30.05 -15.61 -1.62
C GLU A 583 -29.97 -15.13 -3.07
N ASP A 584 -29.63 -13.86 -3.28
CA ASP A 584 -29.46 -13.27 -4.61
C ASP A 584 -28.33 -14.00 -5.38
N ARG A 585 -27.27 -14.45 -4.67
CA ARG A 585 -26.19 -15.29 -5.23
C ARG A 585 -26.66 -16.71 -5.57
N ALA A 586 -27.48 -17.33 -4.72
CA ALA A 586 -28.02 -18.66 -4.99
C ALA A 586 -28.99 -18.66 -6.17
N ASP A 587 -29.76 -17.57 -6.34
CA ASP A 587 -30.69 -17.39 -7.46
C ASP A 587 -29.98 -17.14 -8.80
N ALA A 588 -28.79 -16.53 -8.75
CA ALA A 588 -27.94 -16.32 -9.92
C ALA A 588 -27.11 -17.56 -10.32
N ARG A 589 -27.00 -18.57 -9.45
CA ARG A 589 -26.25 -19.80 -9.69
C ARG A 589 -27.08 -20.88 -10.41
N PRO A 590 -26.48 -21.72 -11.27
CA PRO A 590 -27.13 -22.92 -11.78
C PRO A 590 -27.53 -23.85 -10.62
N ALA A 591 -28.74 -24.42 -10.67
CA ALA A 591 -29.25 -25.27 -9.60
C ALA A 591 -28.31 -26.45 -9.32
N GLY A 592 -27.90 -26.59 -8.05
CA GLY A 592 -26.94 -27.61 -7.60
C GLY A 592 -26.40 -27.34 -6.20
N ALA A 593 -25.50 -28.21 -5.73
CA ALA A 593 -25.05 -28.24 -4.32
C ALA A 593 -24.49 -26.90 -3.80
N ALA A 594 -23.90 -26.08 -4.66
CA ALA A 594 -23.38 -24.76 -4.29
C ALA A 594 -24.50 -23.72 -4.08
N ALA A 595 -25.56 -23.76 -4.89
CA ALA A 595 -26.73 -22.90 -4.70
C ALA A 595 -27.54 -23.34 -3.46
N ASP A 596 -27.62 -24.65 -3.20
CA ASP A 596 -28.30 -25.20 -2.02
C ASP A 596 -27.54 -24.86 -0.71
N ALA A 597 -26.20 -24.89 -0.74
CA ALA A 597 -25.37 -24.49 0.39
C ALA A 597 -25.50 -23.00 0.71
N ASP A 598 -25.56 -22.14 -0.33
CA ASP A 598 -25.79 -20.71 -0.16
C ASP A 598 -27.16 -20.41 0.44
N ARG A 599 -28.22 -21.07 -0.03
CA ARG A 599 -29.56 -20.92 0.55
C ARG A 599 -29.61 -21.40 2.00
N ALA A 600 -28.98 -22.54 2.30
CA ALA A 600 -28.93 -23.05 3.67
C ALA A 600 -28.16 -22.12 4.64
N LEU A 601 -27.11 -21.48 4.16
CA LEU A 601 -26.34 -20.51 4.94
C LEU A 601 -27.08 -19.17 5.08
N ALA A 602 -27.74 -18.70 4.02
CA ALA A 602 -28.59 -17.51 4.07
C ALA A 602 -29.75 -17.69 5.07
N GLU A 603 -30.38 -18.86 5.08
CA GLU A 603 -31.45 -19.21 6.02
C GLU A 603 -30.94 -19.20 7.48
N ARG A 604 -29.73 -19.74 7.73
CA ARG A 604 -29.08 -19.68 9.04
C ARG A 604 -28.80 -18.24 9.47
N ILE A 605 -28.32 -17.40 8.55
CA ILE A 605 -28.02 -15.98 8.83
C ILE A 605 -29.32 -15.18 9.05
N ARG A 606 -30.38 -15.41 8.28
CA ARG A 606 -31.71 -14.80 8.53
C ARG A 606 -32.28 -15.20 9.87
N THR A 607 -32.09 -16.47 10.27
CA THR A 607 -32.56 -16.95 11.57
C THR A 607 -31.82 -16.25 12.71
N ALA A 608 -30.51 -16.03 12.57
CA ALA A 608 -29.73 -15.23 13.52
C ALA A 608 -30.10 -13.74 13.50
N ALA A 609 -30.37 -13.17 12.32
CA ALA A 609 -30.79 -11.78 12.16
C ALA A 609 -32.18 -11.52 12.76
N ALA A 610 -33.11 -12.46 12.61
CA ALA A 610 -34.45 -12.39 13.20
C ALA A 610 -34.46 -12.57 14.72
N GLY A 611 -33.37 -13.10 15.28
CA GLY A 611 -33.13 -13.18 16.72
C GLY A 611 -32.43 -11.97 17.32
N ARG A 612 -32.12 -10.93 16.52
CA ARG A 612 -31.42 -9.70 16.92
C ARG A 612 -32.28 -8.46 16.79
#